data_AF-A0A0K2RKM2-F1
#
_entry.id   AF-A0A0K2RKM2-F1
#
_cell.length_a   1.000
_cell.length_b   1.000
_cell.length_c   1.000
_cell.angle_alpha   90.00
_cell.angle_beta   90.00
_cell.angle_gamma   90.00
#
_symmetry.space_group_name_H-M   'P 1'
#
loop_
_entity.id
_entity.type
_entity.pdbx_description
1 polymer ?
#
loop_
_entity_poly.entity_id
_entity_poly.type
_entity_poly.pdbx_seq_one_letter_code
_entity_poly.pdbx_strand_id
1 'polypeptide(L)' 'MAEINEPTLNPGEGYEQLRADKSAYEDFDADAYFGGKGFGFVKLQQLFIEHLLGAR' A
#
# COMPACT_ATOMS: atom_id res chain seq x y z
N MET A 1 4.29 3.70 -11.92
CA MET A 1 5.02 4.32 -10.80
C MET A 1 4.81 3.46 -9.55
N ALA A 2 5.54 3.68 -8.46
CA ALA A 2 5.21 2.98 -7.21
C ALA A 2 3.87 3.53 -6.67
N GLU A 3 3.04 2.65 -6.10
CA GLU A 3 1.66 2.96 -5.65
C GLU A 3 1.58 4.15 -4.70
N ILE A 4 2.61 4.38 -3.88
CA ILE A 4 2.73 5.55 -2.98
C ILE A 4 2.72 6.91 -3.71
N ASN A 5 2.95 6.92 -5.03
CA ASN A 5 2.91 8.14 -5.84
C ASN A 5 1.54 8.37 -6.51
N GLU A 6 0.61 7.43 -6.38
CA GLU A 6 -0.74 7.60 -6.90
C GLU A 6 -1.60 8.35 -5.86
N PRO A 7 -2.44 9.33 -6.29
CA PRO A 7 -3.40 9.95 -5.39
C PRO A 7 -4.34 8.91 -4.79
N THR A 8 -4.65 9.05 -3.50
CA THR A 8 -5.61 8.16 -2.82
C THR A 8 -7.01 8.28 -3.41
N LEU A 9 -7.42 9.50 -3.77
CA LEU A 9 -8.70 9.77 -4.40
C LEU A 9 -8.59 9.59 -5.91
N ASN A 10 -9.66 9.06 -6.50
CA ASN A 10 -9.81 9.00 -7.93
C ASN A 10 -9.87 10.42 -8.54
N PRO A 11 -9.56 10.60 -9.83
CA PRO A 11 -9.67 11.89 -10.48
C PRO A 11 -11.09 12.47 -10.37
N GLY A 12 -11.21 13.64 -9.74
CA GLY A 12 -12.48 14.33 -9.53
C GLY A 12 -13.34 13.78 -8.39
N GLU A 13 -12.85 12.79 -7.64
CA GLU A 13 -13.51 12.29 -6.45
C GLU A 13 -13.43 13.31 -5.31
N GLY A 14 -14.59 13.62 -4.74
CA GLY A 14 -14.72 14.41 -3.52
C GLY A 14 -15.20 13.57 -2.35
N TYR A 15 -15.41 14.22 -1.20
CA TYR A 15 -15.82 13.56 0.03
C TYR A 15 -17.15 12.80 -0.10
N GLU A 16 -18.12 13.33 -0.83
CA GLU A 16 -19.44 12.69 -0.99
C GLU A 16 -19.34 11.37 -1.75
N GLN A 17 -18.48 11.30 -2.77
CA GLN A 17 -18.23 10.09 -3.53
C GLN A 17 -17.50 9.06 -2.67
N LEU A 18 -16.45 9.46 -1.94
CA LEU A 18 -15.72 8.58 -1.05
C LEU A 18 -16.62 8.00 0.05
N ARG A 19 -17.49 8.83 0.65
CA ARG A 19 -18.44 8.39 1.67
C ARG A 19 -19.47 7.40 1.13
N ALA A 20 -19.82 7.50 -0.15
CA ALA A 20 -20.76 6.58 -0.79
C ALA A 20 -20.11 5.27 -1.25
N ASP A 21 -18.77 5.21 -1.30
CA ASP A 21 -18.03 4.02 -1.70
C ASP A 21 -17.90 3.02 -0.54
N LYS A 22 -18.80 2.04 -0.54
CA LYS A 22 -18.79 0.96 0.45
C LYS A 22 -17.52 0.11 0.43
N SER A 23 -16.84 0.04 -0.71
CA SER A 23 -15.60 -0.75 -0.82
C SER A 23 -14.44 -0.10 -0.06
N ALA A 24 -14.53 1.20 0.21
CA ALA A 24 -13.54 1.94 1.00
C ALA A 24 -13.72 1.72 2.52
N TYR A 25 -14.86 1.20 2.97
CA TYR A 25 -15.12 0.96 4.39
C TYR A 25 -16.05 -0.23 4.69
N GLU A 26 -17.35 -0.15 4.41
CA GLU A 26 -18.35 -1.12 4.87
C GLU A 26 -18.11 -2.54 4.38
N ASP A 27 -17.69 -2.68 3.13
CA ASP A 27 -17.42 -3.96 2.48
C ASP A 27 -15.91 -4.28 2.45
N PHE A 28 -15.07 -3.46 3.09
CA PHE A 28 -13.62 -3.64 3.11
C PHE A 28 -13.19 -4.70 4.14
N ASP A 29 -12.65 -5.81 3.65
CA ASP A 29 -12.08 -6.88 4.48
C ASP A 29 -10.67 -6.51 4.98
N ALA A 30 -10.63 -5.75 6.08
CA ALA A 30 -9.40 -5.29 6.71
C ALA A 30 -8.53 -6.45 7.24
N ASP A 31 -9.15 -7.52 7.73
CA ASP A 31 -8.45 -8.67 8.30
C ASP A 31 -7.67 -9.41 7.21
N ALA A 32 -8.30 -9.69 6.07
CA ALA A 32 -7.61 -10.29 4.93
C ALA A 32 -6.55 -9.36 4.34
N TYR A 33 -6.83 -8.06 4.28
CA TYR A 33 -5.92 -7.09 3.66
C TYR A 33 -4.66 -6.85 4.49
N PHE A 34 -4.79 -6.52 5.78
CA PHE A 34 -3.64 -6.20 6.65
C PHE A 34 -3.02 -7.43 7.31
N GLY A 35 -3.79 -8.50 7.50
CA GLY A 35 -3.30 -9.76 8.06
C GLY A 35 -2.72 -10.73 7.03
N GLY A 36 -3.12 -10.61 5.75
CA GLY A 36 -2.72 -11.54 4.69
C GLY A 36 -1.59 -11.08 3.78
N LYS A 37 -1.23 -9.80 3.79
CA LYS A 37 -0.28 -9.21 2.82
C LYS A 37 0.95 -8.60 3.50
N GLY A 38 2.05 -9.33 3.49
CA GLY A 38 3.34 -8.80 3.92
C GLY A 38 3.96 -7.87 2.85
N PHE A 39 4.41 -6.69 3.26
CA PHE A 39 5.08 -5.72 2.36
C PHE A 39 6.52 -6.08 1.97
N GLY A 40 7.12 -7.07 2.63
CA GLY A 40 8.48 -7.53 2.31
C GLY A 40 9.60 -6.53 2.63
N PHE A 41 9.34 -5.51 3.45
CA PHE A 41 10.32 -4.45 3.75
C PHE A 41 11.62 -4.96 4.38
N VAL A 42 11.57 -6.02 5.19
CA VAL A 42 12.80 -6.64 5.75
C VAL A 42 13.70 -7.17 4.63
N LYS A 43 13.12 -7.82 3.61
CA LYS A 43 13.89 -8.31 2.46
C LYS A 43 14.47 -7.16 1.64
N LEU A 44 13.71 -6.09 1.44
CA LEU A 44 14.20 -4.89 0.76
C LEU A 44 15.36 -4.25 1.52
N GLN A 45 15.23 -4.11 2.83
CA GLN A 45 16.28 -3.57 3.70
C GLN A 45 17.55 -4.44 3.67
N GLN A 46 17.39 -5.77 3.67
CA GLN A 46 18.52 -6.69 3.56
C GLN A 46 19.30 -6.46 2.27
N LEU A 47 18.62 -6.32 1.13
CA LEU A 47 19.27 -6.02 -0.15
C LEU A 47 20.04 -4.69 -0.11
N PHE A 48 19.49 -3.68 0.57
CA PHE A 48 20.18 -2.41 0.77
C PHE A 48 21.47 -2.58 1.58
N ILE A 49 21.43 -3.32 2.68
CA ILE A 49 22.61 -3.60 3.51
C ILE A 49 23.65 -4.41 2.73
N GLU A 50 23.24 -5.42 1.96
CA GLU A 50 24.15 -6.22 1.12
C GLU A 50 24.90 -5.36 0.10
N HIS A 51 24.20 -4.46 -0.59
CA HIS A 51 24.83 -3.52 -1.52
C HIS A 51 25.75 -2.55 -0.79
N LEU A 52 25.32 -2.00 0.36
CA LEU A 52 26.13 -1.07 1.14
C LEU A 52 27.46 -1.70 1.60
N LEU A 53 27.43 -2.99 1.95
CA LEU A 53 28.60 -3.75 2.41
C LEU A 53 29.42 -4.36 1.26
N GLY A 54 28.99 -4.22 0.00
CA GLY A 54 29.65 -4.84 -1.16
C GLY A 54 29.62 -6.37 -1.15
N ALA A 55 28.65 -6.96 -0.45
CA ALA A 55 28.43 -8.40 -0.40
C ALA A 55 27.64 -8.91 -1.62
N ARG A 56 27.41 -8.04 -2.61
CA ARG A 56 26.61 -8.28 -3.81
C ARG A 56 27.11 -7.42 -4.98
#